data_AF-X1PGD7-F1
#
_entry.id   AF-X1PGD7-F1
#
_cell.length_a   1.000
_cell.length_b   1.000
_cell.length_c   1.000
_cell.angle_alpha   90.00
_cell.angle_beta   90.00
_cell.angle_gamma   90.00
#
_symmetry.space_group_name_H-M   'P 1'
#
loop_
_entity.id
_entity.type
_entity.pdbx_description
1 polymer ?
#
loop_
_entity_poly.entity_id
_entity_poly.type
_entity_poly.pdbx_seq_one_letter_code
_entity_poly.pdbx_strand_id
1 'polypeptide(L)'
;VAKGTFYYYFKSKEDLLDKLSYKMSKKILEEVKKIVEKDDLNAIDKLNQAYAVAGSVKLENIELLKVLLKAFYNDRNLFFRHKMFMSSMEILAPEFSKIIRQGMNEKVFNTPFPDEAARLIFEIANTFSGKIPQLIMDLDKNPENLNKVEKEYRVYENAIERIVGAEEGTVEIVNRNILKNFSEKLNM
;
A
#
# COMPACT_ATOMS: atom_id res chain seq x y z
N VAL A 1 -0.97 -16.25 26.59
CA VAL A 1 -0.50 -17.45 25.85
C VAL A 1 0.87 -17.86 26.37
N ALA A 2 1.07 -19.11 26.77
CA ALA A 2 2.32 -19.58 27.34
C ALA A 2 3.47 -19.56 26.30
N LYS A 3 4.70 -19.23 26.71
CA LYS A 3 5.87 -19.14 25.82
C LYS A 3 6.11 -20.43 25.00
N GLY A 4 5.74 -21.59 25.53
CA GLY A 4 5.94 -22.90 24.88
C GLY A 4 5.06 -23.15 23.66
N THR A 5 3.85 -22.58 23.59
CA THR A 5 2.95 -22.76 22.43
C THR A 5 3.26 -21.81 21.28
N PHE A 6 4.00 -20.72 21.54
CA PHE A 6 4.44 -19.76 20.51
C PHE A 6 5.47 -20.40 19.56
N TYR A 7 6.45 -21.11 20.11
CA TYR A 7 7.49 -21.80 19.33
C TYR A 7 6.99 -23.06 18.60
N TYR A 8 5.80 -23.56 18.96
CA TYR A 8 5.19 -24.70 18.28
C TYR A 8 4.65 -24.32 16.89
N TYR A 9 4.24 -23.06 16.68
CA TYR A 9 3.69 -22.57 15.41
C TYR A 9 4.64 -21.62 14.65
N PHE A 10 5.61 -21.02 15.35
CA PHE A 10 6.52 -20.02 14.78
C PHE A 10 7.97 -20.29 15.18
N LYS A 11 8.85 -20.36 14.18
CA LYS A 11 10.28 -20.64 14.40
C LYS A 11 11.00 -19.48 15.11
N SER A 12 10.50 -18.25 14.94
CA SER A 12 10.99 -17.04 15.60
C SER A 12 9.94 -15.93 15.56
N LYS A 13 10.23 -14.78 16.20
CA LYS A 13 9.39 -13.58 16.11
C LYS A 13 9.30 -13.07 14.66
N GLU A 14 10.38 -13.20 13.90
CA GLU A 14 10.46 -12.83 12.49
C GLU A 14 9.59 -13.75 11.63
N ASP A 15 9.58 -15.07 11.89
CA ASP A 15 8.69 -16.02 11.19
C ASP A 15 7.21 -15.72 11.42
N LEU A 16 6.84 -15.28 12.64
CA LEU A 16 5.49 -14.81 12.91
C LEU A 16 5.16 -13.54 12.11
N LEU A 17 6.04 -12.55 12.14
CA LEU A 17 5.83 -11.29 11.44
C LEU A 17 5.76 -11.50 9.91
N ASP A 18 6.58 -12.39 9.35
CA ASP A 18 6.54 -12.79 7.94
C ASP A 18 5.18 -13.39 7.56
N LYS A 19 4.67 -14.35 8.34
CA LYS A 19 3.37 -14.99 8.10
C LYS A 19 2.20 -14.01 8.23
N LEU A 20 2.27 -13.11 9.22
CA LEU A 20 1.26 -12.08 9.45
C LEU A 20 1.21 -11.07 8.30
N SER A 21 2.37 -10.59 7.86
CA SER A 21 2.46 -9.69 6.71
C SER A 21 1.98 -10.37 5.43
N TYR A 22 2.40 -11.61 5.18
CA TYR A 22 1.96 -12.37 4.01
C TYR A 22 0.44 -12.56 3.97
N LYS A 23 -0.18 -12.84 5.13
CA LYS A 23 -1.64 -12.93 5.23
C LYS A 23 -2.33 -11.63 4.82
N MET A 24 -1.81 -10.48 5.25
CA MET A 24 -2.37 -9.18 4.87
C MET A 24 -2.18 -8.90 3.37
N SER A 25 -0.98 -9.12 2.83
CA SER A 25 -0.69 -8.91 1.40
C SER A 25 -1.53 -9.83 0.51
N LYS A 26 -1.77 -11.08 0.93
CA LYS A 26 -2.66 -12.01 0.22
C LYS A 26 -4.11 -11.51 0.21
N LYS A 27 -4.60 -10.99 1.34
CA LYS A 27 -5.95 -10.42 1.39
C LYS A 27 -6.10 -9.20 0.48
N ILE A 28 -5.10 -8.33 0.43
CA ILE A 28 -5.07 -7.20 -0.51
C ILE A 28 -5.08 -7.71 -1.95
N LEU A 29 -4.24 -8.70 -2.28
CA LEU A 29 -4.19 -9.30 -3.61
C LEU A 29 -5.55 -9.85 -4.05
N GLU A 30 -6.23 -10.59 -3.18
CA GLU A 30 -7.55 -11.16 -3.47
C GLU A 30 -8.57 -10.07 -3.83
N GLU A 31 -8.60 -8.96 -3.09
CA GLU A 31 -9.53 -7.88 -3.39
C GLU A 31 -9.12 -7.06 -4.62
N VAL A 32 -7.81 -6.84 -4.84
CA VAL A 32 -7.31 -6.18 -6.07
C VAL A 32 -7.67 -6.99 -7.31
N LYS A 33 -7.53 -8.32 -7.29
CA LYS A 33 -7.91 -9.20 -8.41
C LYS A 33 -9.38 -9.03 -8.80
N LYS A 34 -10.28 -8.96 -7.81
CA LYS A 34 -11.70 -8.70 -8.08
C LYS A 34 -11.94 -7.37 -8.79
N ILE A 35 -11.14 -6.33 -8.50
CA ILE A 35 -11.23 -5.05 -9.21
C ILE A 35 -10.69 -5.17 -10.63
N VAL A 36 -9.57 -5.86 -10.81
CA VAL A 36 -8.97 -6.06 -12.14
C VAL A 36 -9.89 -6.84 -13.08
N GLU A 37 -10.63 -7.82 -12.56
CA GLU A 37 -11.56 -8.68 -13.31
C GLU A 37 -12.91 -8.01 -13.65
N LYS A 38 -13.17 -6.78 -13.21
CA LYS A 38 -14.40 -6.04 -13.56
C LYS A 38 -14.34 -5.49 -14.98
N ASP A 39 -15.26 -5.92 -15.84
CA ASP A 39 -15.32 -5.45 -17.24
C ASP A 39 -16.00 -4.07 -17.38
N ASP A 40 -16.72 -3.62 -16.36
CA ASP A 40 -17.47 -2.34 -16.35
C ASP A 40 -16.64 -1.14 -15.89
N LEU A 41 -15.36 -1.33 -15.57
CA LEU A 41 -14.45 -0.28 -15.09
C LEU A 41 -13.34 0.00 -16.10
N ASN A 42 -13.06 1.29 -16.32
CA ASN A 42 -11.86 1.73 -17.04
C ASN A 42 -10.60 1.58 -16.16
N ALA A 43 -9.42 1.77 -16.76
CA ALA A 43 -8.14 1.58 -16.08
C ALA A 43 -7.86 2.57 -14.96
N ILE A 44 -8.29 3.83 -15.09
CA ILE A 44 -8.13 4.86 -14.04
C ILE A 44 -8.96 4.46 -12.81
N ASP A 45 -10.22 4.08 -13.02
CA ASP A 45 -11.11 3.64 -11.94
C ASP A 45 -10.57 2.38 -11.26
N LYS A 46 -10.05 1.41 -12.03
CA LYS A 46 -9.42 0.21 -11.46
C LYS A 46 -8.19 0.56 -10.63
N LEU A 47 -7.34 1.48 -11.11
CA LEU A 47 -6.14 1.91 -10.39
C LEU A 47 -6.51 2.55 -9.05
N ASN A 48 -7.41 3.54 -9.07
CA ASN A 48 -7.84 4.26 -7.87
C ASN A 48 -8.57 3.31 -6.89
N GLN A 49 -9.44 2.42 -7.38
CA GLN A 49 -10.12 1.42 -6.54
C GLN A 49 -9.14 0.40 -5.95
N ALA A 50 -8.13 -0.05 -6.69
CA ALA A 50 -7.12 -0.98 -6.18
C ALA A 50 -6.35 -0.40 -4.98
N TYR A 51 -5.97 0.89 -5.05
CA TYR A 51 -5.37 1.59 -3.91
C TYR A 51 -6.32 1.77 -2.74
N ALA A 52 -7.56 2.20 -3.01
CA ALA A 52 -8.59 2.39 -1.98
C ALA A 52 -8.85 1.09 -1.20
N VAL A 53 -9.00 -0.03 -1.91
CA VAL A 53 -9.18 -1.37 -1.34
C VAL A 53 -7.98 -1.79 -0.49
N ALA A 54 -6.75 -1.54 -0.97
CA ALA A 54 -5.56 -1.82 -0.17
C ALA A 54 -5.52 -1.02 1.15
N GLY A 55 -6.01 0.22 1.14
CA GLY A 55 -6.22 1.04 2.34
C GLY A 55 -7.30 0.46 3.25
N SER A 56 -8.46 0.10 2.71
CA SER A 56 -9.58 -0.47 3.45
C SER A 56 -9.23 -1.78 4.14
N VAL A 57 -8.54 -2.70 3.47
CA VAL A 57 -8.08 -3.96 4.08
C VAL A 57 -7.16 -3.71 5.27
N LYS A 58 -6.27 -2.70 5.18
CA LYS A 58 -5.40 -2.31 6.31
C LYS A 58 -6.22 -1.76 7.47
N LEU A 59 -7.23 -0.95 7.20
CA LEU A 59 -8.14 -0.38 8.20
C LEU A 59 -9.02 -1.42 8.89
N GLU A 60 -9.53 -2.39 8.15
CA GLU A 60 -10.31 -3.51 8.70
C GLU A 60 -9.46 -4.40 9.61
N ASN A 61 -8.14 -4.40 9.41
CA ASN A 61 -7.16 -5.18 10.17
C ASN A 61 -6.28 -4.28 11.06
N ILE A 62 -6.85 -3.21 11.63
CA ILE A 62 -6.10 -2.14 12.31
C ILE A 62 -5.18 -2.64 13.43
N GLU A 63 -5.61 -3.61 14.23
CA GLU A 63 -4.79 -4.16 15.33
C GLU A 63 -3.56 -4.91 14.79
N LEU A 64 -3.74 -5.67 13.71
CA LEU A 64 -2.62 -6.31 13.04
C LEU A 64 -1.70 -5.26 12.42
N LEU A 65 -2.26 -4.21 11.80
CA LEU A 65 -1.49 -3.12 11.23
C LEU A 65 -0.63 -2.42 12.29
N LYS A 66 -1.17 -2.12 13.48
CA LYS A 66 -0.42 -1.53 14.61
C LYS A 66 0.77 -2.40 15.01
N VAL A 67 0.58 -3.72 15.10
CA VAL A 67 1.66 -4.67 15.41
C VAL A 67 2.75 -4.63 14.34
N LEU A 68 2.35 -4.63 13.06
CA LEU A 68 3.27 -4.57 11.92
C LEU A 68 4.02 -3.23 11.87
N LEU A 69 3.35 -2.10 12.04
CA LEU A 69 3.98 -0.77 12.05
C LEU A 69 5.02 -0.66 13.18
N LYS A 70 4.69 -1.08 14.41
CA LYS A 70 5.64 -1.11 15.53
C LYS A 70 6.85 -1.99 15.24
N ALA A 71 6.65 -3.10 14.54
CA ALA A 71 7.75 -3.96 14.12
C ALA A 71 8.59 -3.30 13.01
N PHE A 72 7.97 -2.67 12.01
CA PHE A 72 8.70 -2.04 10.92
C PHE A 72 9.62 -0.94 11.44
N TYR A 73 9.12 0.01 12.22
CA TYR A 73 9.89 1.20 12.68
C TYR A 73 10.91 0.93 13.78
N ASN A 74 11.24 -0.33 14.06
CA ASN A 74 12.42 -0.68 14.84
C ASN A 74 13.59 -0.88 13.87
N ASP A 75 14.67 -0.12 14.02
CA ASP A 75 15.83 -0.18 13.11
C ASP A 75 16.45 -1.59 13.00
N ARG A 76 16.27 -2.41 14.04
CA ARG A 76 16.68 -3.83 14.04
C ARG A 76 15.94 -4.70 13.01
N ASN A 77 14.84 -4.20 12.45
CA ASN A 77 13.96 -4.93 11.53
C ASN A 77 14.04 -4.41 10.09
N LEU A 78 15.10 -3.68 9.71
CA LEU A 78 15.27 -3.18 8.34
C LEU A 78 15.21 -4.30 7.28
N PHE A 79 15.88 -5.42 7.53
CA PHE A 79 15.86 -6.59 6.65
C PHE A 79 14.44 -7.16 6.48
N PHE A 80 13.70 -7.29 7.59
CA PHE A 80 12.32 -7.77 7.58
C PHE A 80 11.40 -6.83 6.78
N ARG A 81 11.53 -5.51 6.98
CA ARG A 81 10.77 -4.50 6.24
C ARG A 81 11.01 -4.61 4.73
N HIS A 82 12.28 -4.69 4.33
CA HIS A 82 12.65 -4.86 2.92
C HIS A 82 12.08 -6.15 2.34
N LYS A 83 12.26 -7.29 3.02
CA LYS A 83 11.73 -8.60 2.58
C LYS A 83 10.22 -8.55 2.38
N MET A 84 9.48 -7.95 3.31
CA MET A 84 8.03 -7.82 3.20
C MET A 84 7.63 -6.96 2.01
N PHE A 85 8.28 -5.81 1.83
CA PHE A 85 8.03 -4.92 0.71
C PHE A 85 8.21 -5.67 -0.62
N MET A 86 9.35 -6.34 -0.80
CA MET A 86 9.65 -7.13 -1.99
C MET A 86 8.60 -8.23 -2.24
N SER A 87 8.22 -8.97 -1.20
CA SER A 87 7.22 -10.04 -1.31
C SER A 87 5.83 -9.51 -1.69
N SER A 88 5.47 -8.32 -1.21
CA SER A 88 4.19 -7.69 -1.55
C SER A 88 4.18 -7.15 -2.98
N MET A 89 5.30 -6.55 -3.42
CA MET A 89 5.49 -6.09 -4.79
C MET A 89 5.43 -7.27 -5.77
N GLU A 90 6.07 -8.40 -5.46
CA GLU A 90 6.10 -9.58 -6.33
C GLU A 90 4.70 -10.09 -6.69
N ILE A 91 3.76 -10.05 -5.75
CA ILE A 91 2.40 -10.53 -5.98
C ILE A 91 1.44 -9.45 -6.52
N LEU A 92 1.65 -8.17 -6.20
CA LEU A 92 0.75 -7.09 -6.59
C LEU A 92 1.13 -6.43 -7.92
N ALA A 93 2.43 -6.27 -8.23
CA ALA A 93 2.87 -5.64 -9.46
C ALA A 93 2.30 -6.29 -10.73
N PRO A 94 2.15 -7.64 -10.83
CA PRO A 94 1.49 -8.25 -11.98
C PRO A 94 0.03 -7.80 -12.18
N GLU A 95 -0.73 -7.56 -11.11
CA GLU A 95 -2.11 -7.09 -11.20
C GLU A 95 -2.18 -5.63 -11.64
N PHE A 96 -1.27 -4.79 -11.14
CA PHE A 96 -1.13 -3.40 -11.59
C PHE A 96 -0.68 -3.30 -13.05
N SER A 97 0.19 -4.21 -13.52
CA SER A 97 0.55 -4.29 -14.94
C SER A 97 -0.67 -4.55 -15.83
N LYS A 98 -1.61 -5.41 -15.42
CA LYS A 98 -2.85 -5.64 -16.17
C LYS A 98 -3.67 -4.35 -16.29
N ILE A 99 -3.80 -3.58 -15.20
CA ILE A 99 -4.47 -2.27 -15.20
C ILE A 99 -3.77 -1.30 -16.16
N ILE A 100 -2.43 -1.24 -16.11
CA ILE A 100 -1.65 -0.34 -16.97
C ILE A 100 -1.83 -0.72 -18.45
N ARG A 101 -1.78 -2.01 -18.79
CA ARG A 101 -2.03 -2.50 -20.16
C ARG A 101 -3.44 -2.18 -20.64
N GLN A 102 -4.44 -2.31 -19.77
CA GLN A 102 -5.79 -1.86 -20.08
C GLN A 102 -5.81 -0.36 -20.41
N GLY A 103 -5.19 0.47 -19.57
CA GLY A 103 -5.17 1.92 -19.81
C GLY A 103 -4.39 2.34 -21.05
N MET A 104 -3.39 1.56 -21.47
CA MET A 104 -2.74 1.73 -22.78
C MET A 104 -3.71 1.46 -23.94
N ASN A 105 -4.53 0.42 -23.85
CA ASN A 105 -5.55 0.11 -24.87
C ASN A 105 -6.64 1.18 -24.90
N GLU A 106 -7.02 1.71 -23.74
CA GLU A 106 -7.97 2.82 -23.58
C GLU A 106 -7.37 4.20 -23.91
N LYS A 107 -6.06 4.27 -24.15
CA LYS A 107 -5.29 5.50 -24.41
C LYS A 107 -5.34 6.53 -23.28
N VAL A 108 -5.59 6.09 -22.05
CA VAL A 108 -5.50 6.92 -20.84
C VAL A 108 -4.13 6.84 -20.18
N PHE A 109 -3.33 5.83 -20.55
CA PHE A 109 -1.92 5.69 -20.15
C PHE A 109 -1.03 5.60 -21.40
N ASN A 110 0.22 6.06 -21.27
CA ASN A 110 1.23 6.04 -22.31
C ASN A 110 2.59 5.67 -21.73
N THR A 111 2.87 4.36 -21.66
CA THR A 111 4.18 3.83 -21.26
C THR A 111 4.58 2.66 -22.16
N PRO A 112 5.84 2.59 -22.62
CA PRO A 112 6.32 1.45 -23.39
C PRO A 112 6.65 0.22 -22.51
N PHE A 113 6.65 0.36 -21.18
CA PHE A 113 7.14 -0.64 -20.24
C PHE A 113 6.13 -0.90 -19.09
N PRO A 114 4.97 -1.52 -19.37
CA PRO A 114 3.90 -1.65 -18.37
C PRO A 114 4.28 -2.49 -17.14
N ASP A 115 5.12 -3.53 -17.29
CA ASP A 115 5.54 -4.38 -16.16
C ASP A 115 6.53 -3.64 -15.25
N GLU A 116 7.48 -2.94 -15.86
CA GLU A 116 8.47 -2.11 -15.16
C GLU A 116 7.81 -0.90 -14.51
N ALA A 117 6.87 -0.25 -15.20
CA ALA A 117 6.06 0.84 -14.65
C ALA A 117 5.32 0.39 -13.39
N ALA A 118 4.66 -0.78 -13.43
CA ALA A 118 4.00 -1.35 -12.26
C ALA A 118 4.98 -1.52 -11.09
N ARG A 119 6.17 -2.10 -11.32
CA ARG A 119 7.20 -2.27 -10.27
C ARG A 119 7.71 -0.93 -9.73
N LEU A 120 8.02 0.03 -10.61
CA LEU A 120 8.54 1.35 -10.24
C LEU A 120 7.58 2.11 -9.34
N ILE A 121 6.26 2.01 -9.58
CA ILE A 121 5.24 2.60 -8.71
C ILE A 121 5.38 2.07 -7.27
N PHE A 122 5.58 0.76 -7.09
CA PHE A 122 5.80 0.18 -5.75
C PHE A 122 7.13 0.64 -5.14
N GLU A 123 8.21 0.70 -5.91
CA GLU A 123 9.52 1.17 -5.41
C GLU A 123 9.44 2.62 -4.92
N ILE A 124 8.71 3.47 -5.62
CA ILE A 124 8.45 4.84 -5.17
C ILE A 124 7.61 4.83 -3.89
N ALA A 125 6.58 3.98 -3.80
CA ALA A 125 5.80 3.82 -2.57
C ALA A 125 6.69 3.48 -1.36
N ASN A 126 7.74 2.68 -1.55
CA ASN A 126 8.71 2.32 -0.52
C ASN A 126 9.41 3.55 0.06
N THR A 127 9.71 4.54 -0.77
CA THR A 127 10.34 5.82 -0.35
C THR A 127 9.47 6.56 0.66
N PHE A 128 8.14 6.51 0.51
CA PHE A 128 7.19 7.13 1.42
C PHE A 128 6.88 6.28 2.66
N SER A 129 7.15 4.97 2.60
CA SER A 129 6.81 4.01 3.66
C SER A 129 7.51 4.29 5.00
N GLY A 130 8.63 5.01 4.99
CA GLY A 130 9.32 5.46 6.20
C GLY A 130 8.65 6.63 6.91
N LYS A 131 8.07 7.57 6.14
CA LYS A 131 7.70 8.91 6.60
C LYS A 131 6.20 9.09 6.82
N ILE A 132 5.37 8.63 5.88
CA ILE A 132 3.91 8.84 5.93
C ILE A 132 3.30 8.25 7.21
N PRO A 133 3.57 6.99 7.59
CA PRO A 133 2.90 6.42 8.76
C PRO A 133 3.35 7.05 10.08
N GLN A 134 4.59 7.56 10.17
CA GLN A 134 5.03 8.35 11.33
C GLN A 134 4.24 9.65 11.46
N LEU A 135 4.09 10.39 10.36
CA LEU A 135 3.29 11.60 10.33
C LEU A 135 1.83 11.33 10.72
N ILE A 136 1.27 10.20 10.27
CA ILE A 136 -0.09 9.75 10.63
C ILE A 136 -0.19 9.41 12.13
N MET A 137 0.75 8.65 12.69
CA MET A 137 0.74 8.29 14.12
C MET A 137 0.86 9.51 15.04
N ASP A 138 1.49 10.59 14.58
CA ASP A 138 1.65 11.83 15.34
C ASP A 138 0.55 12.87 15.06
N LEU A 139 -0.50 12.53 14.30
CA LEU A 139 -1.57 13.47 13.94
C LEU A 139 -2.33 14.04 15.15
N ASP A 140 -2.58 13.23 16.19
CA ASP A 140 -3.29 13.70 17.40
C ASP A 140 -2.51 14.79 18.13
N LYS A 141 -1.18 14.71 18.09
CA LYS A 141 -0.28 15.66 18.76
C LYS A 141 0.04 16.87 17.87
N ASN A 142 0.04 16.67 16.56
CA ASN A 142 0.44 17.64 15.55
C ASN A 142 -0.54 17.62 14.37
N PRO A 143 -1.74 18.22 14.51
CA PRO A 143 -2.79 18.16 13.47
C PRO A 143 -2.34 18.74 12.11
N GLU A 144 -1.35 19.63 12.09
CA GLU A 144 -0.76 20.18 10.87
C GLU A 144 -0.01 19.14 10.03
N ASN A 145 0.34 17.99 10.62
CA ASN A 145 0.90 16.85 9.87
C ASN A 145 -0.07 16.34 8.80
N LEU A 146 -1.38 16.59 8.91
CA LEU A 146 -2.34 16.20 7.89
C LEU A 146 -1.99 16.83 6.53
N ASN A 147 -1.64 18.12 6.52
CA ASN A 147 -1.23 18.81 5.29
C ASN A 147 0.10 18.25 4.73
N LYS A 148 1.00 17.77 5.60
CA LYS A 148 2.24 17.11 5.17
C LYS A 148 1.92 15.76 4.52
N VAL A 149 1.09 14.93 5.16
CA VAL A 149 0.67 13.63 4.64
C VAL A 149 -0.01 13.79 3.28
N GLU A 150 -0.96 14.71 3.16
CA GLU A 150 -1.61 15.01 1.88
C GLU A 150 -0.62 15.45 0.80
N LYS A 151 0.36 16.28 1.15
CA LYS A 151 1.42 16.67 0.21
C LYS A 151 2.23 15.46 -0.24
N GLU A 152 2.63 14.56 0.66
CA GLU A 152 3.39 13.36 0.29
C GLU A 152 2.58 12.45 -0.65
N TYR A 153 1.28 12.25 -0.39
CA TYR A 153 0.41 11.49 -1.28
C TYR A 153 0.26 12.16 -2.64
N ARG A 154 0.09 13.48 -2.71
CA ARG A 154 0.03 14.21 -3.99
C ARG A 154 1.32 14.09 -4.80
N VAL A 155 2.47 14.08 -4.12
CA VAL A 155 3.77 13.83 -4.79
C VAL A 155 3.81 12.41 -5.34
N TYR A 156 3.30 11.43 -4.60
CA TYR A 156 3.26 10.03 -5.05
C TYR A 156 2.29 9.84 -6.23
N GLU A 157 1.08 10.40 -6.16
CA GLU A 157 0.07 10.39 -7.23
C GLU A 157 0.64 10.99 -8.51
N ASN A 158 1.28 12.17 -8.41
CA ASN A 158 1.94 12.80 -9.54
C ASN A 158 3.06 11.93 -10.13
N ALA A 159 3.86 11.27 -9.28
CA ALA A 159 4.90 10.36 -9.76
C ALA A 159 4.31 9.18 -10.55
N ILE A 160 3.20 8.61 -10.08
CA ILE A 160 2.51 7.52 -10.79
C ILE A 160 2.04 8.01 -12.15
N GLU A 161 1.36 9.16 -12.20
CA GLU A 161 0.87 9.75 -13.46
C GLU A 161 2.01 9.91 -14.47
N ARG A 162 3.18 10.38 -14.04
CA ARG A 162 4.35 10.52 -14.93
C ARG A 162 4.95 9.18 -15.37
N ILE A 163 4.92 8.15 -14.53
CA ILE A 163 5.46 6.82 -14.87
C ILE A 163 4.58 6.10 -15.89
N VAL A 164 3.26 6.18 -15.71
CA VAL A 164 2.31 5.50 -16.61
C VAL A 164 1.89 6.37 -17.79
N GLY A 165 2.21 7.66 -17.77
CA GLY A 165 1.80 8.62 -18.79
C GLY A 165 0.30 8.94 -18.75
N ALA A 166 -0.26 9.10 -17.55
CA ALA A 166 -1.64 9.53 -17.34
C ALA A 166 -1.79 11.06 -17.40
N GLU A 167 -3.02 11.53 -17.59
CA GLU A 167 -3.35 12.94 -17.40
C GLU A 167 -3.21 13.35 -15.93
N GLU A 168 -2.76 14.57 -15.69
CA GLU A 168 -2.54 15.10 -14.35
C GLU A 168 -3.87 15.22 -13.58
N GLY A 169 -3.89 14.74 -12.34
CA GLY A 169 -5.06 14.72 -11.47
C GLY A 169 -5.99 13.52 -11.67
N THR A 170 -5.62 12.54 -12.50
CA THR A 170 -6.44 11.33 -12.69
C THR A 170 -6.18 10.25 -11.64
N VAL A 171 -5.01 10.26 -11.01
CA VAL A 171 -4.65 9.30 -9.97
C VAL A 171 -4.98 9.88 -8.61
N GLU A 172 -5.97 9.31 -7.94
CA GLU A 172 -6.48 9.74 -6.64
C GLU A 172 -6.40 8.56 -5.64
N ILE A 173 -5.26 8.40 -5.00
CA ILE A 173 -4.98 7.28 -4.09
C ILE A 173 -5.61 7.51 -2.72
N VAL A 174 -5.60 8.77 -2.26
CA VAL A 174 -6.13 9.11 -0.94
C VAL A 174 -6.86 10.44 -0.97
N ASN A 175 -7.86 10.55 -0.11
CA ASN A 175 -8.50 11.83 0.17
C ASN A 175 -8.45 12.14 1.67
N ARG A 176 -8.75 13.41 2.02
CA ARG A 176 -8.71 13.90 3.40
C ARG A 176 -9.58 13.09 4.36
N ASN A 177 -10.73 12.60 3.91
CA ASN A 177 -11.66 11.84 4.76
C ASN A 177 -11.08 10.47 5.12
N ILE A 178 -10.44 9.80 4.16
CA ILE A 178 -9.74 8.53 4.39
C ILE A 178 -8.60 8.74 5.39
N LEU A 179 -7.79 9.79 5.23
CA LEU A 179 -6.67 10.08 6.14
C LEU A 179 -7.12 10.33 7.58
N LYS A 180 -8.21 11.09 7.77
CA LYS A 180 -8.76 11.37 9.11
C LYS A 180 -9.29 10.10 9.78
N ASN A 181 -10.13 9.33 9.08
CA ASN A 181 -10.65 8.06 9.58
C ASN A 181 -9.51 7.08 9.92
N PHE A 182 -8.46 7.07 9.09
CA PHE A 182 -7.28 6.25 9.33
C PHE A 182 -6.50 6.66 10.58
N SER A 183 -6.34 7.97 10.81
CA SER A 183 -5.75 8.50 12.04
C SER A 183 -6.55 8.10 13.27
N GLU A 184 -7.86 8.35 13.27
CA GLU A 184 -8.75 8.06 14.39
C GLU A 184 -8.67 6.58 14.79
N LYS A 185 -8.76 5.67 13.82
CA LYS A 185 -8.67 4.22 14.06
C LYS A 185 -7.29 3.76 14.54
N LEU A 186 -6.22 4.43 14.12
CA LEU A 186 -4.86 4.12 14.59
C LEU A 186 -4.64 4.55 16.04
N ASN A 187 -5.34 5.58 16.52
CA ASN A 187 -5.13 6.14 17.84
C ASN A 187 -6.13 5.66 18.90
N MET A 188 -7.24 5.02 18.49
CA MET A 188 -8.10 4.21 19.35
C MET A 188 -7.36 2.98 19.92
#